data_AF-A0A1G1UXG6-F1
#
_entry.id   AF-A0A1G1UXG6-F1
#
_cell.length_a   1.000
_cell.length_b   1.000
_cell.length_c   1.000
_cell.angle_alpha   90.00
_cell.angle_beta   90.00
_cell.angle_gamma   90.00
#
_symmetry.space_group_name_H-M   'P 1'
#
loop_
_entity.id
_entity.type
_entity.pdbx_description
1 polymer ?
#
loop_
_entity_poly.entity_id
_entity_poly.type
_entity_poly.pdbx_seq_one_letter_code
_entity_poly.pdbx_strand_id
1 'polypeptide(L)'
;MVGVFDNGFPISYTDNVATLRQQGFTLIEIMVVVLIIGVLVGLSVGAYSGAKKVAWDTRRKGDLESIKSALEIYRTDCGSYPSDVTFGQNLVGSGICNGNTYMSPVPTDPKPAIFSYRYSLSGATYALCAYLETGSSSVLGCGGNCGTQVCNYRVQVP
;
A
#
# COMPACT_ATOMS: atom_id res chain seq x y z
N MET A 1 -42.23 -13.97 40.98
CA MET A 1 -43.01 -12.73 41.13
C MET A 1 -44.47 -13.09 40.87
N VAL A 2 -45.33 -13.04 41.89
CA VAL A 2 -46.75 -13.43 41.74
C VAL A 2 -47.50 -12.24 41.15
N GLY A 3 -47.94 -12.35 39.90
CA GLY A 3 -48.90 -11.41 39.30
C GLY A 3 -50.31 -11.84 39.66
N VAL A 4 -51.14 -10.91 40.15
CA VAL A 4 -52.55 -11.13 40.47
C VAL A 4 -53.40 -10.46 39.39
N PHE A 5 -54.22 -11.24 38.69
CA PHE A 5 -55.29 -10.73 37.83
C PHE A 5 -56.64 -11.35 38.25
N ASP A 6 -57.46 -10.52 38.88
CA ASP A 6 -58.93 -10.42 38.99
C ASP A 6 -59.90 -11.62 38.91
N ASN A 7 -59.51 -12.90 39.01
CA ASN A 7 -60.51 -14.00 39.06
C ASN A 7 -60.21 -15.15 40.05
N GLY A 8 -59.51 -14.88 41.15
CA GLY A 8 -59.57 -15.73 42.36
C GLY A 8 -59.11 -17.20 42.26
N PHE A 9 -58.48 -17.63 41.17
CA PHE A 9 -57.95 -18.99 41.01
C PHE A 9 -56.41 -19.00 41.08
N PRO A 10 -55.79 -19.71 42.03
CA PRO A 10 -54.33 -19.80 42.11
C PRO A 10 -53.80 -20.79 41.05
N ILE A 11 -53.16 -20.29 40.00
CA ILE A 11 -52.28 -21.10 39.14
C ILE A 11 -50.86 -21.09 39.71
N SER A 12 -50.39 -22.23 40.22
CA SER A 12 -48.98 -22.42 40.59
C SER A 12 -48.16 -22.64 39.33
N TYR A 13 -47.46 -21.60 38.86
CA TYR A 13 -46.49 -21.75 37.78
C TYR A 13 -45.22 -22.37 38.35
N THR A 14 -45.06 -23.68 38.22
CA THR A 14 -43.77 -24.33 38.49
C THR A 14 -42.84 -23.98 37.34
N ASP A 15 -42.01 -22.95 37.50
CA ASP A 15 -40.89 -22.69 36.61
C ASP A 15 -39.90 -23.85 36.71
N ASN A 16 -40.08 -24.87 35.87
CA ASN A 16 -39.05 -25.87 35.60
C ASN A 16 -37.99 -25.21 34.70
N VAL A 17 -37.27 -24.22 35.22
CA VAL A 17 -36.04 -23.72 34.58
C VAL A 17 -34.98 -24.79 34.76
N ALA A 18 -34.94 -25.73 33.80
CA ALA A 18 -33.83 -26.65 33.65
C ALA A 18 -32.57 -25.81 33.42
N THR A 19 -31.80 -25.59 34.48
CA THR A 19 -30.51 -24.91 34.44
C THR A 19 -29.55 -25.80 33.65
N LEU A 20 -29.39 -25.49 32.36
CA LEU A 20 -28.34 -26.08 31.55
C LEU A 20 -27.01 -25.77 32.25
N ARG A 21 -26.36 -26.82 32.78
CA ARG A 21 -25.05 -26.68 33.42
C ARG A 21 -24.09 -26.05 32.41
N GLN A 22 -23.65 -24.82 32.69
CA GLN A 22 -22.58 -24.20 31.94
C GLN A 22 -21.31 -25.02 32.15
N GLN A 23 -20.90 -25.76 31.13
CA GLN A 23 -19.61 -26.44 31.11
C GLN A 23 -18.54 -25.35 30.90
N GLY A 24 -17.68 -25.17 31.90
CA GLY A 24 -16.52 -24.30 31.79
C GLY A 24 -15.41 -24.96 30.97
N PHE A 25 -14.64 -24.17 30.24
CA PHE A 25 -13.42 -24.63 29.58
C PHE A 25 -12.42 -25.17 30.60
N THR A 26 -11.71 -26.23 30.22
CA THR A 26 -10.66 -26.78 31.10
C THR A 26 -9.39 -25.94 31.02
N LEU A 27 -8.60 -25.89 32.10
CA LEU A 27 -7.33 -25.15 32.11
C LEU A 27 -6.36 -25.67 31.04
N ILE A 28 -6.35 -26.98 30.80
CA ILE A 28 -5.52 -27.61 29.77
C ILE A 28 -5.92 -27.19 28.35
N GLU A 29 -7.21 -26.97 28.12
CA GLU A 29 -7.76 -26.57 26.83
C GLU A 29 -7.36 -25.14 26.48
N ILE A 30 -7.36 -24.23 27.46
CA ILE A 30 -6.81 -22.88 27.26
C ILE A 30 -5.28 -22.90 27.13
N MET A 31 -4.59 -23.78 27.86
CA MET A 31 -3.12 -23.89 27.83
C MET A 31 -2.60 -24.36 26.46
N VAL A 32 -3.24 -25.36 25.86
CA VAL A 32 -2.86 -25.83 24.51
C VAL A 32 -3.16 -24.77 23.45
N VAL A 33 -4.26 -24.03 23.59
CA VAL A 33 -4.63 -22.97 22.64
C VAL A 33 -3.61 -21.84 22.64
N VAL A 34 -3.21 -21.33 23.81
CA VAL A 34 -2.20 -20.25 23.87
C VAL A 34 -0.82 -20.71 23.39
N LEU A 35 -0.48 -21.99 23.57
CA LEU A 35 0.74 -22.59 23.02
C LEU A 35 0.71 -22.59 21.49
N ILE A 36 -0.39 -23.03 20.88
CA ILE A 36 -0.54 -23.05 19.42
C ILE A 36 -0.50 -21.63 18.85
N ILE A 37 -1.22 -20.68 19.48
CA ILE A 37 -1.20 -19.27 19.06
C ILE A 37 0.22 -18.70 19.14
N GLY A 38 0.98 -19.02 20.19
CA GLY A 38 2.38 -18.58 20.33
C GLY A 38 3.27 -19.04 19.18
N VAL A 39 3.14 -20.30 18.76
CA VAL A 39 3.90 -20.86 17.62
C VAL A 39 3.50 -20.19 16.30
N LEU A 40 2.20 -20.03 16.04
CA LEU A 40 1.70 -19.41 14.81
C LEU A 40 2.13 -17.95 14.69
N VAL A 41 2.07 -17.18 15.78
CA VAL A 41 2.52 -15.78 15.80
C VAL A 41 4.03 -15.69 15.54
N GLY A 42 4.83 -16.58 16.12
CA GLY A 42 6.28 -16.62 15.90
C GLY A 42 6.67 -16.80 14.43
N LEU A 43 5.99 -17.70 13.72
CA LEU A 43 6.26 -17.95 12.29
C LEU A 43 5.75 -16.82 11.38
N SER A 44 4.69 -16.11 11.77
CA SER A 44 4.03 -15.13 10.91
C SER A 44 4.83 -13.84 10.67
N VAL A 45 5.68 -13.44 11.63
CA VAL A 45 6.40 -12.15 11.57
C VAL A 45 7.42 -12.10 10.43
N GLY A 46 8.12 -13.20 10.16
CA GLY A 46 9.20 -13.24 9.16
C GLY A 46 8.69 -13.06 7.71
N ALA A 47 7.57 -13.69 7.37
CA ALA A 47 7.02 -13.66 6.01
C ALA A 47 6.46 -12.29 5.60
N TYR A 48 5.95 -11.52 6.56
CA TYR A 48 5.30 -10.23 6.31
C TYR A 48 6.25 -9.16 5.72
N SER A 49 7.50 -9.13 6.19
CA SER A 49 8.49 -8.12 5.75
C SER A 49 8.86 -8.28 4.27
N GLY A 50 9.06 -9.52 3.80
CA GLY A 50 9.39 -9.80 2.40
C GLY A 50 8.26 -9.45 1.45
N ALA A 51 7.04 -9.88 1.77
CA ALA A 51 5.85 -9.59 0.96
C ALA A 51 5.61 -8.08 0.80
N LYS A 52 5.83 -7.29 1.86
CA LYS A 52 5.67 -5.84 1.83
C LYS A 52 6.64 -5.16 0.87
N LYS A 53 7.91 -5.59 0.85
CA LYS A 53 8.93 -5.08 -0.08
C LYS A 53 8.53 -5.33 -1.54
N VAL A 54 8.06 -6.54 -1.85
CA VAL A 54 7.58 -6.89 -3.20
C VAL A 54 6.36 -6.07 -3.61
N ALA A 55 5.42 -5.84 -2.68
CA ALA A 55 4.24 -5.02 -2.94
C ALA A 55 4.63 -3.55 -3.24
N TRP A 56 5.57 -2.99 -2.47
CA TRP A 56 6.09 -1.65 -2.74
C TRP A 56 6.84 -1.57 -4.06
N ASP A 57 7.68 -2.56 -4.38
CA ASP A 57 8.41 -2.59 -5.65
C ASP A 57 7.46 -2.69 -6.86
N THR A 58 6.41 -3.49 -6.75
CA THR A 58 5.34 -3.55 -7.77
C THR A 58 4.67 -2.20 -7.94
N ARG A 59 4.34 -1.52 -6.85
CA ARG A 59 3.77 -0.17 -6.88
C ARG A 59 4.72 0.83 -7.55
N ARG A 60 6.01 0.84 -7.18
CA ARG A 60 7.01 1.71 -7.80
C ARG A 60 7.09 1.53 -9.32
N LYS A 61 7.07 0.28 -9.80
CA LYS A 61 7.06 -0.01 -11.24
C LYS A 61 5.81 0.54 -11.91
N GLY A 62 4.63 0.30 -11.33
CA GLY A 62 3.36 0.80 -11.86
C GLY A 62 3.27 2.33 -11.87
N ASP A 63 3.78 2.97 -10.82
CA ASP A 63 3.84 4.43 -10.72
C ASP A 63 4.73 5.00 -11.85
N LEU A 64 5.92 4.44 -12.10
CA LEU A 64 6.79 4.89 -13.18
C LEU A 64 6.18 4.69 -14.58
N GLU A 65 5.49 3.58 -14.83
CA GLU A 65 4.80 3.36 -16.11
C GLU A 65 3.65 4.35 -16.32
N SER A 66 2.89 4.65 -15.26
CA SER A 66 1.81 5.65 -15.31
C SER A 66 2.36 7.05 -15.61
N ILE A 67 3.48 7.42 -14.97
CA ILE A 67 4.16 8.70 -15.23
C ILE A 67 4.67 8.74 -16.66
N LYS A 68 5.25 7.65 -17.18
CA LYS A 68 5.66 7.55 -18.58
C LYS A 68 4.50 7.82 -19.52
N SER A 69 3.34 7.20 -19.33
CA SER A 69 2.17 7.47 -20.16
C SER A 69 1.76 8.95 -20.14
N ALA A 70 1.79 9.59 -18.97
CA ALA A 70 1.50 11.02 -18.86
C ALA A 70 2.55 11.91 -19.58
N LEU A 71 3.82 11.53 -19.53
CA LEU A 71 4.90 12.24 -20.22
C LEU A 71 4.80 12.10 -21.75
N GLU A 72 4.33 10.97 -22.26
CA GLU A 72 4.07 10.81 -23.70
C GLU A 72 2.93 11.70 -24.19
N ILE A 73 1.85 11.83 -23.39
CA ILE A 73 0.76 12.75 -23.71
C ILE A 73 1.27 14.20 -23.62
N TYR A 74 2.04 14.54 -22.58
CA TYR A 74 2.67 15.85 -22.45
C TYR A 74 3.51 16.19 -23.69
N ARG A 75 4.37 15.28 -24.15
CA ARG A 75 5.19 15.52 -25.34
C ARG A 75 4.36 15.69 -26.61
N THR A 76 3.27 14.94 -26.73
CA THR A 76 2.35 15.03 -27.88
C THR A 76 1.76 16.44 -27.99
N ASP A 77 1.36 17.03 -26.86
CA ASP A 77 0.70 18.34 -26.83
C ASP A 77 1.69 19.51 -26.78
N CYS A 78 2.81 19.35 -26.07
CA CYS A 78 3.79 20.41 -25.80
C CYS A 78 4.97 20.41 -26.79
N GLY A 79 5.14 19.34 -27.58
CA GLY A 79 6.24 19.15 -28.53
C GLY A 79 7.59 18.75 -27.89
N SER A 80 7.70 18.78 -26.57
CA SER A 80 8.88 18.39 -25.80
C SER A 80 8.49 17.77 -24.47
N TYR A 81 9.40 17.05 -23.83
CA TYR A 81 9.21 16.60 -22.44
C TYR A 81 9.42 17.76 -21.46
N PRO A 82 8.80 17.73 -20.27
CA PRO A 82 8.99 18.76 -19.27
C PRO A 82 10.46 18.82 -18.82
N SER A 83 10.96 20.02 -18.50
CA SER A 83 12.33 20.20 -18.01
C SER A 83 12.55 19.55 -16.65
N ASP A 84 11.50 19.48 -15.84
CA ASP A 84 11.51 18.85 -14.52
C ASP A 84 10.13 18.24 -14.20
N VAL A 85 10.10 17.26 -13.32
CA VAL A 85 8.88 16.60 -12.83
C VAL A 85 8.92 16.61 -11.31
N THR A 86 8.02 17.39 -10.70
CA THR A 86 7.90 17.44 -9.25
C THR A 86 6.94 16.36 -8.75
N PHE A 87 7.49 15.32 -8.13
CA PHE A 87 6.69 14.25 -7.52
C PHE A 87 5.83 14.80 -6.37
N GLY A 88 4.58 14.37 -6.30
CA GLY A 88 3.57 14.85 -5.35
C GLY A 88 2.84 16.13 -5.78
N GLN A 89 3.20 16.71 -6.93
CA GLN A 89 2.51 17.86 -7.52
C GLN A 89 1.86 17.47 -8.85
N ASN A 90 1.02 18.35 -9.39
CA ASN A 90 0.38 18.12 -10.68
C ASN A 90 1.40 18.31 -11.81
N LEU A 91 1.41 17.38 -12.77
CA LEU A 91 2.11 17.56 -14.03
C LEU A 91 1.23 18.43 -14.94
N VAL A 92 1.58 19.70 -15.05
CA VAL A 92 0.87 20.68 -15.86
C VAL A 92 1.72 21.12 -17.05
N GLY A 93 1.05 21.42 -18.16
CA GLY A 93 1.67 21.93 -19.38
C GLY A 93 2.30 23.30 -19.19
N SER A 94 3.36 23.57 -19.94
CA SER A 94 4.03 24.87 -19.99
C SER A 94 4.24 25.32 -21.44
N GLY A 95 4.36 26.62 -21.68
CA GLY A 95 4.51 27.17 -23.02
C GLY A 95 3.26 26.97 -23.89
N ILE A 96 3.40 26.28 -25.02
CA ILE A 96 2.34 26.11 -26.05
C ILE A 96 1.13 25.34 -25.49
N CYS A 97 1.35 24.44 -24.53
CA CYS A 97 0.34 23.57 -23.94
C CYS A 97 -0.09 24.02 -22.53
N ASN A 98 0.15 25.28 -22.17
CA ASN A 98 -0.18 25.82 -20.87
C ASN A 98 -1.69 25.67 -20.56
N GLY A 99 -2.01 25.29 -19.33
CA GLY A 99 -3.39 25.08 -18.85
C GLY A 99 -3.85 23.62 -18.86
N ASN A 100 -3.16 22.74 -19.59
CA ASN A 100 -3.46 21.30 -19.57
C ASN A 100 -2.84 20.63 -18.34
N THR A 101 -3.54 19.67 -17.74
CA THR A 101 -3.03 18.81 -16.67
C THR A 101 -2.94 17.38 -17.18
N TYR A 102 -1.75 16.79 -17.11
CA TYR A 102 -1.46 15.46 -17.63
C TYR A 102 -1.44 14.39 -16.53
N MET A 103 -1.22 14.80 -15.28
CA MET A 103 -1.28 13.92 -14.11
C MET A 103 -1.49 14.74 -12.83
N SER A 104 -2.35 14.29 -11.92
CA SER A 104 -2.73 15.04 -10.71
C SER A 104 -3.03 14.14 -9.51
N PRO A 105 -2.12 14.00 -8.52
CA PRO A 105 -0.71 14.39 -8.54
C PRO A 105 0.18 13.33 -9.21
N VAL A 106 1.39 13.71 -9.58
CA VAL A 106 2.46 12.75 -9.90
C VAL A 106 2.72 11.90 -8.66
N PRO A 107 2.68 10.56 -8.73
CA PRO A 107 2.89 9.68 -7.59
C PRO A 107 4.22 9.92 -6.86
N THR A 108 4.22 9.77 -5.55
CA THR A 108 5.43 9.74 -4.71
C THR A 108 5.74 8.32 -4.28
N ASP A 109 7.02 8.03 -3.99
CA ASP A 109 7.42 6.71 -3.49
C ASP A 109 6.58 6.31 -2.25
N PRO A 110 6.21 5.02 -2.09
CA PRO A 110 5.50 4.53 -0.90
C PRO A 110 6.23 4.78 0.43
N LYS A 111 7.54 5.08 0.40
CA LYS A 111 8.38 5.39 1.57
C LYS A 111 9.14 6.70 1.35
N PRO A 112 8.43 7.85 1.30
CA PRO A 112 8.99 9.13 0.87
C PRO A 112 10.05 9.69 1.84
N ALA A 113 10.12 9.18 3.07
CA ALA A 113 11.14 9.57 4.06
C ALA A 113 12.55 9.05 3.73
N ILE A 114 12.67 8.04 2.86
CA ILE A 114 13.96 7.36 2.57
C ILE A 114 14.20 7.26 1.06
N PHE A 115 13.14 7.00 0.29
CA PHE A 115 13.22 6.78 -1.15
C PHE A 115 12.47 7.87 -1.90
N SER A 116 12.96 8.18 -3.10
CA SER A 116 12.31 9.08 -4.03
C SER A 116 12.41 8.55 -5.44
N TYR A 117 11.43 8.88 -6.27
CA TYR A 117 11.58 8.74 -7.72
C TYR A 117 12.53 9.80 -8.25
N ARG A 118 13.11 9.53 -9.41
CA ARG A 118 14.00 10.45 -10.11
C ARG A 118 13.57 10.58 -11.56
N TYR A 119 13.48 11.81 -12.01
CA TYR A 119 13.32 12.17 -13.41
C TYR A 119 14.62 12.80 -13.90
N SER A 120 15.07 12.43 -15.10
CA SER A 120 16.20 13.10 -15.74
C SER A 120 15.98 13.21 -17.24
N LEU A 121 16.12 14.43 -17.75
CA LEU A 121 16.02 14.74 -19.17
C LEU A 121 17.41 14.79 -19.82
N SER A 122 17.53 14.22 -21.01
CA SER A 122 18.76 14.24 -21.82
C SER A 122 18.40 14.53 -23.28
N GLY A 123 18.30 15.82 -23.61
CA GLY A 123 17.88 16.25 -24.95
C GLY A 123 16.42 15.88 -25.20
N ALA A 124 16.17 14.99 -26.16
CA ALA A 124 14.83 14.54 -26.55
C ALA A 124 14.39 13.23 -25.87
N THR A 125 15.19 12.67 -24.96
CA THR A 125 14.86 11.46 -24.20
C THR A 125 14.85 11.76 -22.71
N TYR A 126 14.14 10.95 -21.94
CA TYR A 126 14.14 11.01 -20.48
C TYR A 126 14.37 9.64 -19.87
N ALA A 127 14.74 9.63 -18.59
CA ALA A 127 14.74 8.44 -17.76
C ALA A 127 13.94 8.68 -16.49
N LEU A 128 13.09 7.72 -16.14
CA LEU A 128 12.44 7.61 -14.84
C LEU A 128 13.10 6.50 -14.06
N CYS A 129 13.44 6.76 -12.81
CA CYS A 129 14.20 5.83 -11.99
C CYS A 129 13.63 5.69 -10.59
N ALA A 130 13.79 4.50 -10.02
CA ALA A 130 13.42 4.17 -8.66
C ALA A 130 14.47 3.24 -8.01
N TYR A 131 14.41 3.13 -6.69
CA TYR A 131 15.06 2.07 -5.92
C TYR A 131 14.04 1.00 -5.54
N LEU A 132 14.28 -0.23 -5.97
CA LEU A 132 13.54 -1.43 -5.63
C LEU A 132 14.27 -2.15 -4.49
N GLU A 133 13.54 -2.46 -3.42
CA GLU A 133 14.09 -3.09 -2.22
C GLU A 133 14.51 -4.55 -2.46
N THR A 134 13.98 -5.20 -3.50
CA THR A 134 14.39 -6.54 -3.93
C THR A 134 15.32 -6.54 -5.15
N GLY A 135 15.72 -5.37 -5.67
CA GLY A 135 16.64 -5.26 -6.80
C GLY A 135 18.11 -5.32 -6.36
N SER A 136 19.00 -5.82 -7.23
CA SER A 136 20.35 -6.22 -6.80
C SER A 136 21.51 -5.48 -7.48
N SER A 137 21.25 -4.52 -8.37
CA SER A 137 22.35 -3.78 -9.04
C SER A 137 21.92 -2.39 -9.47
N SER A 138 22.83 -1.42 -9.38
CA SER A 138 22.58 -0.07 -9.89
C SER A 138 22.34 -0.11 -11.40
N VAL A 139 21.47 0.77 -11.88
CA VAL A 139 21.19 0.92 -13.31
C VAL A 139 21.90 2.16 -13.86
N LEU A 140 22.56 2.01 -15.00
CA LEU A 140 23.17 3.12 -15.72
C LEU A 140 22.09 4.02 -16.34
N GLY A 141 22.40 5.30 -16.52
CA GLY A 141 21.50 6.28 -17.14
C GLY A 141 20.48 6.93 -16.18
N CYS A 142 20.54 6.60 -14.89
CA CYS A 142 19.76 7.27 -13.85
C CYS A 142 20.48 8.42 -13.16
N GLY A 143 21.75 8.72 -13.51
CA GLY A 143 22.47 9.95 -13.15
C GLY A 143 22.54 10.35 -11.66
N GLY A 144 22.18 9.48 -10.71
CA GLY A 144 22.16 9.82 -9.28
C GLY A 144 21.37 8.83 -8.41
N ASN A 145 20.98 9.31 -7.23
CA ASN A 145 20.29 8.53 -6.20
C ASN A 145 18.76 8.71 -6.26
N CYS A 146 18.05 7.69 -5.81
CA CYS A 146 16.59 7.63 -5.67
C CYS A 146 16.23 7.74 -4.17
N GLY A 147 16.56 8.88 -3.58
CA GLY A 147 16.57 9.12 -2.13
C GLY A 147 17.96 8.87 -1.55
N THR A 148 18.06 8.08 -0.49
CA THR A 148 19.35 7.72 0.14
C THR A 148 20.10 6.60 -0.58
N GLN A 149 19.46 5.91 -1.52
CA GLN A 149 20.02 4.76 -2.23
C GLN A 149 20.26 5.05 -3.72
N VAL A 150 21.23 4.35 -4.32
CA VAL A 150 21.46 4.39 -5.77
C VAL A 150 20.29 3.73 -6.50
N CYS A 151 19.76 4.38 -7.53
CA CYS A 151 18.67 3.82 -8.34
C CYS A 151 19.07 2.48 -8.97
N ASN A 152 18.19 1.49 -8.92
CA ASN A 152 18.40 0.13 -9.45
C ASN A 152 17.29 -0.32 -10.43
N TYR A 153 16.37 0.58 -10.78
CA TYR A 153 15.34 0.36 -11.76
C TYR A 153 15.13 1.61 -12.61
N ARG A 154 14.95 1.41 -13.93
CA ARG A 154 14.86 2.48 -14.93
C ARG A 154 13.78 2.15 -15.94
N VAL A 155 12.95 3.15 -16.24
CA VAL A 155 12.03 3.17 -17.38
C VAL A 155 12.53 4.26 -18.33
N GLN A 156 12.77 3.90 -19.59
CA GLN A 156 13.14 4.83 -20.66
C GLN A 156 12.16 4.69 -21.82
N VAL A 157 12.05 5.74 -22.62
CA VAL A 157 11.45 5.69 -23.95
C VAL A 157 12.59 5.51 -24.95
N PRO A 158 12.44 4.66 -25.99
CA PRO A 158 13.46 4.47 -27.02
C PRO A 158 13.79 5.77 -27.78
#